data_AF-A0A116JY47-F1
#
_entry.id   AF-A0A116JY47-F1
#
_cell.length_a   1.000
_cell.length_b   1.000
_cell.length_c   1.000
_cell.angle_alpha   90.00
_cell.angle_beta   90.00
_cell.angle_gamma   90.00
#
_symmetry.space_group_name_H-M   'P 1'
#
loop_
_entity.id
_entity.type
_entity.pdbx_description
1 polymer ?
#
loop_
_entity_poly.entity_id
_entity_poly.type
_entity_poly.pdbx_seq_one_letter_code
_entity_poly.pdbx_strand_id
1 'polypeptide(L)'
;MIKFLRKKLTIEQLKKVPYASQYTEVLRSIWRADVPKYGISSTLQGELLRQLEKLRWEAQANGNVNWCEEHSNYCRFIKETLYKGKVLSSQQKQELVLIMDYLKSCGEYAQAYQENLIDDEELEIEKLAHVDDNLYDRVGDMIAFFYQRT
;
A
#
# COMPACT_ATOMS: atom_id res chain seq x y z
N MET A 1 37.69 -5.19 -12.72
CA MET A 1 36.27 -4.94 -13.02
C MET A 1 35.46 -5.27 -11.77
N ILE A 2 35.20 -4.27 -10.92
CA ILE A 2 34.43 -4.48 -9.67
C ILE A 2 32.96 -4.56 -10.08
N LYS A 3 32.36 -5.75 -9.97
CA LYS A 3 30.90 -5.88 -10.03
C LYS A 3 30.34 -5.17 -8.79
N PHE A 4 29.84 -3.94 -8.96
CA PHE A 4 28.97 -3.34 -7.96
C PHE A 4 27.74 -4.24 -7.84
N LEU A 5 27.70 -5.06 -6.80
CA LEU A 5 26.48 -5.74 -6.36
C LEU A 5 25.45 -4.64 -6.10
N ARG A 6 24.48 -4.48 -7.00
CA ARG A 6 23.31 -3.63 -6.75
C ARG A 6 22.68 -4.16 -5.46
N LYS A 7 22.77 -3.37 -4.39
CA LYS A 7 22.21 -3.73 -3.08
C LYS A 7 20.72 -3.99 -3.28
N LYS A 8 20.25 -5.17 -2.85
CA LYS A 8 18.83 -5.54 -2.95
C LYS A 8 18.01 -4.50 -2.17
N LEU A 9 17.02 -3.89 -2.83
CA LEU A 9 16.09 -2.97 -2.19
C LEU A 9 15.33 -3.68 -1.06
N THR A 10 15.18 -3.00 0.08
CA THR A 10 14.44 -3.50 1.25
C THR A 10 13.34 -2.52 1.69
N ILE A 11 12.37 -3.03 2.45
CA ILE A 11 11.32 -2.19 3.02
C ILE A 11 11.87 -1.13 3.98
N GLU A 12 12.87 -1.48 4.79
CA GLU A 12 13.53 -0.53 5.71
C GLU A 12 14.17 0.66 4.99
N GLN A 13 14.65 0.46 3.75
CA GLN A 13 15.13 1.58 2.94
C GLN A 13 13.98 2.45 2.46
N LEU A 14 12.87 1.85 2.02
CA LEU A 14 11.70 2.58 1.54
C LEU A 14 11.04 3.41 2.64
N LYS A 15 10.88 2.84 3.84
CA LYS A 15 10.33 3.53 5.03
C LYS A 15 11.12 4.80 5.38
N LYS A 16 12.44 4.77 5.26
CA LYS A 16 13.33 5.89 5.62
C LYS A 16 13.42 6.99 4.56
N VAL A 17 12.96 6.73 3.34
CA VAL A 17 13.04 7.70 2.24
C VAL A 17 11.73 8.48 2.21
N PRO A 18 11.73 9.78 2.52
CA PRO A 18 10.56 10.62 2.31
C PRO A 18 10.13 10.55 0.86
N TYR A 19 8.82 10.47 0.65
CA TYR A 19 8.25 10.44 -0.68
C TYR A 19 6.91 11.16 -0.63
N ALA A 20 6.72 12.08 -1.56
CA ALA A 20 5.45 12.73 -1.80
C ALA A 20 5.00 12.37 -3.21
N SER A 21 3.70 12.10 -3.38
CA SER A 21 3.12 11.76 -4.67
C SER A 21 3.42 12.82 -5.71
N GLN A 22 3.98 12.40 -6.85
CA GLN A 22 4.24 13.25 -8.00
C GLN A 22 3.01 13.36 -8.92
N TYR A 23 1.98 12.54 -8.68
CA TYR A 23 0.76 12.46 -9.48
C TYR A 23 -0.48 12.90 -8.70
N THR A 24 -0.32 13.77 -7.71
CA THR A 24 -1.40 14.24 -6.82
C THR A 24 -2.64 14.71 -7.61
N GLU A 25 -2.48 15.48 -8.69
CA GLU A 25 -3.64 15.92 -9.50
C GLU A 25 -4.34 14.80 -10.26
N VAL A 26 -3.58 13.81 -10.74
CA VAL A 26 -4.14 12.64 -11.41
C VAL A 26 -4.92 11.80 -10.41
N LEU A 27 -4.36 11.57 -9.22
CA LEU A 27 -5.03 10.87 -8.13
C LEU A 27 -6.29 11.60 -7.68
N ARG A 28 -6.25 12.94 -7.55
CA ARG A 28 -7.46 13.74 -7.27
C ARG A 28 -8.51 13.62 -8.35
N SER A 29 -8.11 13.51 -9.62
CA SER A 29 -9.03 13.36 -10.74
C SER A 29 -9.71 11.99 -10.72
N ILE A 30 -8.94 10.91 -10.53
CA ILE A 30 -9.46 9.55 -10.33
C ILE A 30 -10.41 9.53 -9.13
N TRP A 31 -10.02 10.11 -8.00
CA TRP A 31 -10.87 10.15 -6.80
C TRP A 31 -12.24 10.78 -7.09
N ARG A 32 -12.25 11.93 -7.77
CA ARG A 32 -13.50 12.67 -8.05
C ARG A 32 -14.38 11.98 -9.08
N ALA A 33 -13.78 11.37 -10.10
CA ALA A 33 -14.51 10.79 -11.22
C ALA A 33 -14.93 9.33 -10.96
N ASP A 34 -14.05 8.56 -10.32
CA ASP A 34 -14.09 7.10 -10.34
C ASP A 34 -14.30 6.48 -8.95
N VAL A 35 -14.01 7.19 -7.85
CA VAL A 35 -14.22 6.65 -6.50
C VAL A 35 -15.62 7.04 -6.00
N PRO A 36 -16.54 6.07 -5.82
CA PRO A 36 -17.86 6.38 -5.32
C PRO A 36 -17.81 6.76 -3.85
N LYS A 37 -18.78 7.55 -3.41
CA LYS A 37 -18.93 7.89 -1.98
C LYS A 37 -19.13 6.66 -1.11
N TYR A 38 -19.79 5.62 -1.64
CA TYR A 38 -20.06 4.36 -0.97
C TYR A 38 -19.93 3.19 -1.95
N GLY A 39 -19.53 2.03 -1.43
CA GLY A 39 -19.45 0.79 -2.20
C GLY A 39 -18.18 0.65 -3.04
N ILE A 40 -18.25 -0.25 -4.02
CA ILE A 40 -17.17 -0.62 -4.94
C ILE A 40 -17.19 0.31 -6.14
N SER A 41 -16.03 0.74 -6.61
CA SER A 41 -15.93 1.56 -7.83
C SER A 41 -16.29 0.74 -9.08
N SER A 42 -16.94 1.39 -10.05
CA SER A 42 -17.23 0.79 -11.36
C SER A 42 -16.01 0.73 -12.29
N THR A 43 -14.90 1.39 -11.93
CA THR A 43 -13.65 1.36 -12.72
C THR A 43 -12.53 0.69 -11.92
N LEU A 44 -11.62 0.04 -12.64
CA LEU A 44 -10.51 -0.66 -12.00
C LEU A 44 -9.61 0.32 -11.23
N GLN A 45 -9.36 1.49 -11.79
CA GLN A 45 -8.47 2.50 -11.24
C GLN A 45 -9.09 3.19 -10.03
N GLY A 46 -10.39 3.48 -10.07
CA GLY A 46 -11.14 3.94 -8.92
C GLY A 46 -11.11 2.92 -7.79
N GLU A 47 -11.28 1.63 -8.10
CA GLU A 47 -11.27 0.59 -7.06
C GLU A 47 -9.89 0.40 -6.44
N LEU A 48 -8.82 0.45 -7.24
CA LEU A 48 -7.45 0.41 -6.73
C LEU A 48 -7.17 1.58 -5.77
N LEU A 49 -7.55 2.80 -6.16
CA LEU A 49 -7.33 3.99 -5.33
C LEU A 49 -8.19 3.95 -4.06
N ARG A 50 -9.47 3.58 -4.18
CA ARG A 50 -10.39 3.45 -3.05
C ARG A 50 -9.86 2.47 -2.00
N GLN A 51 -9.36 1.32 -2.44
CA GLN A 51 -8.80 0.30 -1.55
C GLN A 51 -7.50 0.76 -0.90
N LEU A 52 -6.61 1.43 -1.66
CA LEU A 52 -5.38 2.00 -1.10
C LEU A 52 -5.68 3.04 0.00
N GLU A 53 -6.63 3.94 -0.25
CA GLU A 53 -7.01 4.96 0.73
C GLU A 53 -7.75 4.38 1.94
N LYS A 54 -8.49 3.28 1.79
CA LYS A 54 -9.01 2.52 2.94
C LYS A 54 -7.88 1.96 3.81
N LEU A 55 -6.84 1.38 3.20
CA LEU A 55 -5.67 0.88 3.92
C LEU A 55 -4.89 2.01 4.61
N ARG A 56 -4.75 3.16 3.94
CA ARG A 56 -4.13 4.37 4.49
C ARG A 56 -4.90 4.85 5.72
N TRP A 57 -6.22 5.01 5.58
CA TRP A 57 -7.09 5.45 6.66
C TRP A 57 -7.06 4.48 7.84
N GLU A 58 -7.15 3.18 7.59
CA GLU A 58 -7.14 2.17 8.66
C GLU A 58 -5.84 2.21 9.47
N ALA A 59 -4.69 2.35 8.81
CA ALA A 59 -3.42 2.48 9.51
C ALA A 59 -3.28 3.81 10.26
N GLN A 60 -3.57 4.94 9.60
CA GLN A 60 -3.31 6.28 10.13
C GLN A 60 -4.33 6.75 11.17
N ALA A 61 -5.61 6.46 10.95
CA ALA A 61 -6.69 6.92 11.82
C ALA A 61 -7.05 5.90 12.90
N ASN A 62 -6.98 4.61 12.57
CA ASN A 62 -7.44 3.53 13.45
C ASN A 62 -6.31 2.67 14.03
N GLY A 63 -5.05 2.88 13.60
CA GLY A 63 -3.93 2.05 14.06
C GLY A 63 -4.08 0.58 13.69
N ASN A 64 -4.79 0.26 12.60
CA ASN A 64 -5.18 -1.09 12.18
C ASN A 64 -6.04 -1.89 13.18
N VAL A 65 -6.69 -1.25 14.15
CA VAL A 65 -7.55 -1.94 15.12
C VAL A 65 -8.75 -2.65 14.49
N ASN A 66 -9.25 -2.15 13.35
CA ASN A 66 -10.36 -2.74 12.60
C ASN A 66 -9.88 -3.61 11.43
N TRP A 67 -8.59 -3.99 11.42
CA TRP A 67 -8.07 -4.85 10.37
C TRP A 67 -8.84 -6.17 10.28
N CYS A 68 -9.08 -6.64 9.05
CA CYS A 68 -9.84 -7.85 8.79
C CYS A 68 -9.42 -8.45 7.45
N GLU A 69 -10.00 -9.60 7.09
CA GLU A 69 -9.71 -10.31 5.84
C GLU A 69 -9.89 -9.43 4.59
N GLU A 70 -10.87 -8.51 4.60
CA GLU A 70 -11.10 -7.61 3.47
C GLU A 70 -9.90 -6.69 3.20
N HIS A 71 -9.25 -6.18 4.26
CA HIS A 71 -8.03 -5.37 4.15
C HIS A 71 -6.86 -6.18 3.58
N SER A 72 -6.68 -7.42 4.04
CA SER A 72 -5.71 -8.36 3.46
C SER A 72 -6.00 -8.64 1.97
N ASN A 73 -7.28 -8.71 1.60
CA ASN A 73 -7.71 -8.88 0.21
C ASN A 73 -7.42 -7.64 -0.64
N TYR A 74 -7.59 -6.43 -0.10
CA TYR A 74 -7.18 -5.19 -0.75
C TYR A 74 -5.69 -5.17 -1.07
N CYS A 75 -4.84 -5.54 -0.09
CA CYS A 75 -3.38 -5.62 -0.32
C CYS A 75 -3.03 -6.57 -1.47
N ARG A 76 -3.66 -7.75 -1.50
CA ARG A 76 -3.46 -8.74 -2.56
C ARG A 76 -3.93 -8.23 -3.92
N PHE A 77 -5.14 -7.65 -3.98
CA PHE A 77 -5.73 -7.18 -5.23
C PHE A 77 -4.91 -6.07 -5.87
N ILE A 78 -4.51 -5.05 -5.09
CA ILE A 78 -3.66 -3.96 -5.57
C ILE A 78 -2.33 -4.50 -6.10
N LYS A 79 -1.66 -5.35 -5.29
CA LYS A 79 -0.37 -5.95 -5.66
C LYS A 79 -0.48 -6.75 -6.96
N GLU A 80 -1.41 -7.68 -7.05
CA GLU A 80 -1.52 -8.56 -8.22
C GLU A 80 -1.91 -7.80 -9.48
N THR A 81 -2.84 -6.87 -9.38
CA THR A 81 -3.32 -6.09 -10.53
C THR A 81 -2.20 -5.25 -11.12
N LEU A 82 -1.52 -4.46 -10.30
CA LEU A 82 -0.43 -3.60 -10.75
C LEU A 82 0.80 -4.41 -11.20
N TYR A 83 1.09 -5.55 -10.53
CA TYR A 83 2.22 -6.41 -10.90
C TYR A 83 2.00 -7.12 -12.25
N LYS A 84 0.78 -7.62 -12.51
CA LYS A 84 0.42 -8.25 -13.80
C LYS A 84 0.33 -7.21 -14.92
N GLY A 85 0.05 -5.95 -14.59
CA GLY A 85 0.14 -4.82 -15.50
C GLY A 85 1.50 -4.73 -16.21
N LYS A 86 1.49 -4.30 -17.47
CA LYS A 86 2.70 -4.12 -18.30
C LYS A 86 3.34 -2.73 -18.14
N VAL A 87 2.77 -1.88 -17.28
CA VAL A 87 3.14 -0.47 -17.17
C VAL A 87 4.32 -0.24 -16.23
N LEU A 88 4.43 -1.04 -15.16
CA LEU A 88 5.46 -0.85 -14.14
C LEU A 88 6.81 -1.41 -14.56
N SER A 89 7.88 -0.65 -14.29
CA SER A 89 9.26 -1.12 -14.40
C SER A 89 9.56 -2.23 -13.40
N SER A 90 10.62 -3.02 -13.63
CA SER A 90 11.05 -4.07 -12.70
C SER A 90 11.34 -3.54 -11.29
N GLN A 91 11.87 -2.32 -11.18
CA GLN A 91 12.10 -1.67 -9.89
C GLN A 91 10.78 -1.32 -9.19
N GLN A 92 9.82 -0.71 -9.91
CA GLN A 92 8.51 -0.39 -9.34
C GLN A 92 7.76 -1.65 -8.92
N LYS A 93 7.87 -2.75 -9.66
CA LYS A 93 7.29 -4.04 -9.26
C LYS A 93 7.91 -4.58 -7.98
N GLN A 94 9.23 -4.42 -7.80
CA GLN A 94 9.89 -4.81 -6.55
C GLN A 94 9.44 -3.91 -5.38
N GLU A 95 9.34 -2.60 -5.58
CA GLU A 95 8.80 -1.66 -4.60
C GLU A 95 7.37 -2.03 -4.20
N LEU A 96 6.48 -2.23 -5.19
CA LEU A 96 5.10 -2.63 -4.98
C LEU A 96 4.98 -3.88 -4.11
N VAL A 97 5.72 -4.94 -4.44
CA VAL A 97 5.67 -6.20 -3.66
C VAL A 97 6.12 -5.96 -2.23
N LEU A 98 7.25 -5.27 -2.02
CA LEU A 98 7.75 -4.96 -0.69
C LEU A 98 6.74 -4.14 0.13
N ILE A 99 6.15 -3.11 -0.48
CA ILE A 99 5.21 -2.21 0.19
C ILE A 99 3.91 -2.96 0.55
N MET A 100 3.28 -3.63 -0.42
CA MET A 100 1.98 -4.27 -0.18
C MET A 100 2.08 -5.45 0.78
N ASP A 101 3.19 -6.20 0.75
CA ASP A 101 3.42 -7.29 1.71
C ASP A 101 3.68 -6.74 3.11
N TYR A 102 4.41 -5.63 3.23
CA TYR A 102 4.64 -4.97 4.51
C TYR A 102 3.36 -4.39 5.13
N LEU A 103 2.59 -3.60 4.37
CA LEU A 103 1.32 -3.03 4.85
C LEU A 103 0.36 -4.13 5.32
N LYS A 104 0.28 -5.23 4.57
CA LYS A 104 -0.49 -6.41 4.96
C LYS A 104 0.03 -7.02 6.27
N SER A 105 1.34 -7.19 6.41
CA SER A 105 1.93 -7.75 7.63
C SER A 105 1.69 -6.89 8.87
N CYS A 106 1.66 -5.55 8.73
CA CYS A 106 1.31 -4.67 9.83
C CYS A 106 -0.12 -4.90 10.30
N GLY A 107 -1.06 -4.95 9.35
CA GLY A 107 -2.45 -5.22 9.65
C GLY A 107 -2.70 -6.60 10.27
N GLU A 108 -2.05 -7.64 9.75
CA GLU A 108 -2.13 -9.00 10.31
C GLU A 108 -1.52 -9.07 11.72
N TYR A 109 -0.45 -8.32 12.00
CA TYR A 109 0.13 -8.20 13.33
C TYR A 109 -0.82 -7.49 14.30
N ALA A 110 -1.44 -6.37 13.87
CA ALA A 110 -2.45 -5.67 14.67
C ALA A 110 -3.67 -6.56 14.96
N GLN A 111 -4.15 -7.32 13.96
CA GLN A 111 -5.23 -8.28 14.15
C GLN A 111 -4.86 -9.37 15.15
N ALA A 112 -3.66 -9.95 15.06
CA ALA A 112 -3.19 -10.97 16.00
C ALA A 112 -3.14 -10.42 17.44
N TYR A 113 -2.71 -9.18 17.63
CA TYR A 113 -2.77 -8.51 18.93
C TYR A 113 -4.22 -8.33 19.44
N GLN A 114 -5.15 -7.88 18.60
CA GLN A 114 -6.57 -7.75 18.98
C GLN A 114 -7.22 -9.10 19.32
N GLU A 115 -6.77 -10.18 18.70
CA GLU A 115 -7.20 -11.54 18.98
C GLU A 115 -6.52 -12.16 20.22
N ASN A 116 -5.70 -11.39 20.95
CA ASN A 116 -4.91 -11.82 22.11
C ASN A 116 -3.94 -12.97 21.80
N LEU A 117 -3.44 -13.04 20.56
CA LEU A 117 -2.40 -13.99 20.15
C LEU A 117 -0.99 -13.46 20.42
N ILE A 118 -0.88 -12.17 20.74
CA ILE A 118 0.33 -11.46 21.14
C ILE A 118 -0.04 -10.74 22.43
N ASP A 119 0.77 -10.91 23.47
CA ASP A 119 0.53 -10.22 24.73
C ASP A 119 1.18 -8.81 24.74
N ASP A 120 0.85 -8.02 25.77
CA ASP A 120 1.37 -6.66 25.92
C ASP A 120 2.90 -6.62 26.12
N GLU A 121 3.52 -7.72 26.58
CA GLU A 121 4.96 -7.81 26.84
C GLU A 121 5.75 -8.09 25.55
N GLU A 122 5.13 -8.80 24.60
CA GLU A 122 5.66 -9.12 23.26
C GLU A 122 5.28 -8.09 22.19
N LEU A 123 4.45 -7.11 22.54
CA LEU A 123 3.95 -6.09 21.60
C LEU A 123 5.07 -5.16 21.08
N GLU A 124 5.31 -5.20 19.78
CA GLU A 124 6.17 -4.28 19.05
C GLU A 124 5.29 -3.22 18.35
N ILE A 125 5.11 -2.07 18.99
CA ILE A 125 4.20 -0.99 18.54
C ILE A 125 4.50 -0.56 17.10
N GLU A 126 5.76 -0.53 16.69
CA GLU A 126 6.20 -0.16 15.35
C GLU A 126 5.72 -1.12 14.25
N LYS A 127 5.25 -2.31 14.61
CA LYS A 127 4.70 -3.29 13.68
C LYS A 127 3.20 -3.15 13.48
N LEU A 128 2.48 -2.42 14.36
CA LEU A 128 1.02 -2.30 14.29
C LEU A 128 0.54 -1.60 13.01
N ALA A 129 1.17 -0.49 12.65
CA ALA A 129 0.76 0.33 11.52
C ALA A 129 1.93 1.10 10.92
N HIS A 130 1.92 1.22 9.59
CA HIS A 130 2.76 2.18 8.89
C HIS A 130 1.95 3.46 8.68
N VAL A 131 2.30 4.54 9.39
CA VAL A 131 1.49 5.77 9.39
C VAL A 131 2.01 6.84 8.42
N ASP A 132 3.24 6.73 7.94
CA ASP A 132 3.81 7.73 7.02
C ASP A 132 3.24 7.57 5.61
N ASP A 133 2.92 8.69 4.95
CA ASP A 133 2.36 8.70 3.60
C ASP A 133 3.27 8.12 2.52
N ASN A 134 4.59 8.06 2.76
CA ASN A 134 5.59 7.75 1.75
C ASN A 134 5.38 6.43 1.01
N LEU A 135 4.90 5.38 1.70
CA LEU A 135 4.62 4.10 1.06
C LEU A 135 3.30 4.12 0.28
N TYR A 136 2.28 4.77 0.83
CA TYR A 136 0.98 4.94 0.17
C TYR A 136 1.11 5.78 -1.09
N ASP A 137 1.85 6.88 -1.04
CA ASP A 137 2.08 7.77 -2.17
C ASP A 137 2.84 7.09 -3.31
N ARG A 138 3.81 6.20 -3.01
CA ARG A 138 4.48 5.38 -4.04
C ARG A 138 3.50 4.48 -4.77
N VAL A 139 2.61 3.81 -4.04
CA VAL A 139 1.60 2.93 -4.64
C VAL A 139 0.55 3.76 -5.38
N GLY A 140 0.15 4.91 -4.84
CA GLY A 140 -0.72 5.88 -5.50
C GLY A 140 -0.16 6.30 -6.86
N ASP A 141 1.11 6.69 -6.92
CA ASP A 141 1.76 7.04 -8.19
C ASP A 141 1.78 5.86 -9.17
N MET A 142 1.96 4.62 -8.71
CA MET A 142 1.84 3.42 -9.55
C MET A 142 0.41 3.22 -10.10
N ILE A 143 -0.63 3.53 -9.32
CA ILE A 143 -2.02 3.53 -9.77
C ILE A 143 -2.25 4.63 -10.82
N ALA A 144 -1.72 5.84 -10.59
CA ALA A 144 -1.81 6.93 -11.56
C ALA A 144 -1.12 6.59 -12.89
N PHE A 145 0.05 5.94 -12.85
CA PHE A 145 0.72 5.44 -14.04
C PHE A 145 -0.12 4.39 -14.80
N PHE A 146 -0.79 3.51 -14.05
CA PHE A 146 -1.69 2.51 -14.64
C PHE A 146 -2.85 3.19 -15.36
N TYR A 147 -3.50 4.17 -14.73
CA TYR A 147 -4.61 4.95 -15.30
C TYR A 147 -4.25 5.65 -16.61
N GLN A 148 -3.07 6.24 -16.71
CA GLN A 148 -2.67 6.99 -17.91
C GLN A 148 -2.39 6.09 -19.14
N ARG A 149 -2.39 4.76 -18.99
CA ARG A 149 -1.97 3.80 -20.04
C ARG A 149 -2.97 2.67 -20.31
N THR A 150 -4.17 2.76 -19.73
CA THR A 150 -5.27 1.80 -19.91
C THR A 150 -6.54 2.55 -20.22
#